data_AF-A0A085N7M6-F1
#
_entry.id   AF-A0A085N7M6-F1
#
_cell.length_a   1.000
_cell.length_b   1.000
_cell.length_c   1.000
_cell.angle_alpha   90.00
_cell.angle_beta   90.00
_cell.angle_gamma   90.00
#
_symmetry.space_group_name_H-M   'P 1'
#
loop_
_entity.id
_entity.type
_entity.pdbx_description
1 polymer ?
#
loop_
_entity_poly.entity_id
_entity_poly.type
_entity_poly.pdbx_seq_one_letter_code
_entity_poly.pdbx_strand_id
1 'polypeptide(L)'
;MDGDVWNFTLEPEMEEGDLQQAAWAGRDCILFLIDCSSSMVELKENGKRCFCNAQLCLEVVCKIYRQKCSSCSSDYVGIVLFNTEKMGNEHGFLSIYVLHQLGLPDAGKVKELERLTQKYSNIENAYGSGKASIEEVFWLCSMIFGGCRFRRRHSSMFLFTNCDEPQESDINVKKRGVQRIRDLKEKSVHIDLQPIGDNHFNYDKFYRAIFDDDEVPDDAPEATENSDELFNRVVVNYDRKWLSVATMPSAVKLDGRTNNMVNVATNFFDPMTGEKLYRFEVCKYQTYAGRRIAMTFQEVDQIAHFCRPGMVLLGFLPSSRLKVYHFVRHALFMQPDETVTKGSTVFFMALLTKCLERKMMAVCRLTARQNTSPRLVALLPQAETYDAMGVQVDSAGFHVIFLPYADDLRDLSSIGNIQRETADDDKLVQTMKRFVNSFRPPRSIGQIHNPALQKHRSVIEAFVLDREQVEPIDDETLPNKEHIDKTYGSVLSSFNQLMKVEDVSDKRKAKRKAESINDDEGSIDLRTEAKNGLLGRRTIAALRNACALNSVPLYAGQMRKAEIIEAIGNFYNV
;
A
#
# COMPACT_ATOMS: atom_id res chain seq x y z
N MET A 1 -9.78 23.84 32.20
CA MET A 1 -8.46 24.05 31.58
C MET A 1 -8.63 23.66 30.12
N ASP A 2 -9.07 24.62 29.31
CA ASP A 2 -9.10 24.47 27.87
C ASP A 2 -7.66 24.55 27.39
N GLY A 3 -7.01 23.39 27.27
CA GLY A 3 -5.72 23.28 26.60
C GLY A 3 -5.93 23.46 25.11
N ASP A 4 -5.00 24.16 24.45
CA ASP A 4 -5.03 24.40 23.00
C ASP A 4 -5.20 23.06 22.26
N VAL A 5 -6.40 22.86 21.69
CA VAL A 5 -6.74 21.69 20.90
C VAL A 5 -6.23 21.93 19.50
N TRP A 6 -5.29 21.10 19.07
CA TRP A 6 -4.77 21.10 17.73
C TRP A 6 -5.81 20.46 16.80
N ASN A 7 -6.28 21.21 15.82
CA ASN A 7 -7.19 20.71 14.79
C ASN A 7 -6.39 19.95 13.73
N PHE A 8 -6.70 18.67 13.53
CA PHE A 8 -6.14 17.86 12.46
C PHE A 8 -7.24 17.27 11.61
N THR A 9 -6.98 17.18 10.32
CA THR A 9 -7.74 16.33 9.42
C THR A 9 -6.99 15.02 9.27
N LEU A 10 -7.51 13.94 9.84
CA LEU A 10 -7.07 12.61 9.44
C LEU A 10 -7.80 12.25 8.16
N GLU A 11 -7.07 12.02 7.08
CA GLU A 11 -7.64 11.37 5.92
C GLU A 11 -7.90 9.89 6.28
N PRO A 12 -9.14 9.39 6.09
CA PRO A 12 -9.52 8.08 6.59
C PRO A 12 -8.71 6.96 5.93
N GLU A 13 -8.33 5.95 6.71
CA GLU A 13 -8.07 4.61 6.19
C GLU A 13 -9.36 4.16 5.50
N MET A 14 -9.30 3.92 4.18
CA MET A 14 -10.48 3.58 3.37
C MET A 14 -11.15 2.30 3.89
N GLU A 15 -12.21 2.43 4.71
CA GLU A 15 -13.17 1.37 4.98
C GLU A 15 -14.29 1.43 3.93
N GLU A 16 -15.02 0.32 3.70
CA GLU A 16 -16.04 0.22 2.62
C GLU A 16 -17.13 1.31 2.65
N GLY A 17 -17.36 1.96 3.80
CA GLY A 17 -18.27 3.11 3.94
C GLY A 17 -17.73 4.43 3.35
N ASP A 18 -16.42 4.55 3.15
CA ASP A 18 -15.74 5.77 2.68
C ASP A 18 -15.79 5.95 1.16
N LEU A 19 -16.22 4.92 0.40
CA LEU A 19 -16.38 5.03 -1.06
C LEU A 19 -17.38 6.13 -1.45
N GLN A 20 -18.39 6.38 -0.61
CA GLN A 20 -19.36 7.45 -0.83
C GLN A 20 -18.79 8.83 -0.46
N GLN A 21 -17.90 8.89 0.54
CA GLN A 21 -17.30 10.15 1.02
C GLN A 21 -16.12 10.60 0.16
N ALA A 22 -15.33 9.65 -0.38
CA ALA A 22 -14.29 9.89 -1.37
C ALA A 22 -14.84 10.49 -2.68
N ALA A 23 -16.08 10.16 -3.06
CA ALA A 23 -16.75 10.76 -4.21
C ALA A 23 -16.98 12.29 -4.05
N TRP A 24 -17.02 12.80 -2.82
CA TRP A 24 -17.18 14.24 -2.52
C TRP A 24 -15.85 15.00 -2.36
N ALA A 25 -14.70 14.30 -2.27
CA ALA A 25 -13.38 14.90 -2.07
C ALA A 25 -12.74 15.45 -3.37
N GLY A 26 -13.32 15.15 -4.53
CA GLY A 26 -12.77 15.50 -5.85
C GLY A 26 -11.86 14.42 -6.41
N ARG A 27 -11.48 14.54 -7.69
CA ARG A 27 -10.61 13.57 -8.40
C ARG A 27 -9.29 14.22 -8.78
N ASP A 28 -8.21 13.46 -8.72
CA ASP A 28 -6.91 13.92 -9.20
C ASP A 28 -6.87 13.82 -10.72
N CYS A 29 -6.35 14.85 -11.38
CA CYS A 29 -6.21 14.91 -12.83
C CYS A 29 -4.73 14.96 -13.20
N ILE A 30 -4.28 14.04 -14.04
CA ILE A 30 -2.91 13.94 -14.53
C ILE A 30 -2.92 14.09 -16.05
N LEU A 31 -2.17 15.06 -16.57
CA LEU A 31 -2.01 15.28 -18.00
C LEU A 31 -0.56 15.05 -18.40
N PHE A 32 -0.32 14.12 -19.33
CA PHE A 32 1.00 13.87 -19.90
C PHE A 32 1.15 14.63 -21.21
N LEU A 33 2.12 15.53 -21.27
CA LEU A 33 2.56 16.24 -22.46
C LEU A 33 3.83 15.60 -23.00
N ILE A 34 3.77 15.04 -24.21
CA ILE A 34 4.92 14.37 -24.83
C ILE A 34 5.32 15.14 -26.07
N ASP A 35 6.59 15.52 -26.13
CA ASP A 35 7.21 16.14 -27.29
C ASP A 35 7.48 15.10 -28.40
N CYS A 36 6.99 15.35 -29.61
CA CYS A 36 7.20 14.54 -30.81
C CYS A 36 8.05 15.26 -31.88
N SER A 37 8.84 16.26 -31.47
CA SER A 37 9.83 16.91 -32.32
C SER A 37 10.82 15.92 -32.93
N SER A 38 11.47 16.29 -34.04
CA SER A 38 12.42 15.41 -34.72
C SER A 38 13.52 14.89 -33.79
N SER A 39 14.00 15.70 -32.85
CA SER A 39 15.00 15.31 -31.85
C SER A 39 14.50 14.25 -30.85
N MET A 40 13.20 14.13 -30.63
CA MET A 40 12.59 13.12 -29.75
C MET A 40 12.24 11.81 -30.49
N VAL A 41 12.06 11.90 -31.80
CA VAL A 41 11.70 10.75 -32.68
C VAL A 41 12.95 10.16 -33.36
N GLU A 42 14.10 10.84 -33.28
CA GLU A 42 15.39 10.33 -33.72
C GLU A 42 15.69 8.95 -33.15
N LEU A 43 16.13 8.06 -34.04
CA LEU A 43 16.50 6.69 -33.73
C LEU A 43 17.82 6.66 -32.96
N LYS A 44 17.78 6.15 -31.73
CA LYS A 44 18.96 5.85 -30.93
C LYS A 44 19.13 4.35 -30.78
N GLU A 45 20.37 3.88 -30.83
CA GLU A 45 20.73 2.47 -30.63
C GLU A 45 21.44 2.31 -29.28
N ASN A 46 20.80 1.62 -28.31
CA ASN A 46 21.49 1.11 -27.13
C ASN A 46 21.61 -0.41 -27.24
N GLY A 47 22.77 -0.88 -27.72
CA GLY A 47 23.05 -2.31 -27.85
C GLY A 47 22.12 -3.02 -28.86
N LYS A 48 21.22 -3.88 -28.39
CA LYS A 48 20.32 -4.71 -29.25
C LYS A 48 18.92 -4.09 -29.49
N ARG A 49 18.63 -2.91 -28.93
CA ARG A 49 17.32 -2.24 -29.09
C ARG A 49 17.51 -0.86 -29.72
N CYS A 50 16.82 -0.63 -30.83
CA CYS A 50 16.58 0.70 -31.37
C CYS A 50 15.34 1.27 -30.65
N PHE A 51 15.45 2.48 -30.12
CA PHE A 51 14.35 3.17 -29.45
C PHE A 51 14.39 4.66 -29.82
N CYS A 52 13.26 5.34 -29.66
CA CYS A 52 13.22 6.79 -29.68
C CYS A 52 12.78 7.32 -28.30
N ASN A 53 13.17 8.55 -27.98
CA ASN A 53 12.84 9.17 -26.70
C ASN A 53 11.32 9.30 -26.51
N ALA A 54 10.59 9.60 -27.59
CA ALA A 54 9.12 9.62 -27.55
C ALA A 54 8.51 8.24 -27.23
N GLN A 55 9.09 7.15 -27.75
CA GLN A 55 8.67 5.78 -27.42
C GLN A 55 8.93 5.44 -25.95
N LEU A 56 10.08 5.86 -25.42
CA LEU A 56 10.41 5.68 -24.00
C LEU A 56 9.40 6.39 -23.10
N CYS A 57 9.04 7.64 -23.41
CA CYS A 57 8.01 8.38 -22.67
C CYS A 57 6.65 7.67 -22.71
N LEU A 58 6.23 7.16 -23.88
CA LEU A 58 4.99 6.40 -24.01
C LEU A 58 5.03 5.07 -23.26
N GLU A 59 6.17 4.39 -23.20
CA GLU A 59 6.35 3.17 -22.41
C GLU A 59 6.17 3.47 -20.91
N VAL A 60 6.78 4.55 -20.42
CA VAL A 60 6.61 5.00 -19.02
C VAL A 60 5.15 5.36 -18.74
N VAL A 61 4.49 6.12 -19.62
CA VAL A 61 3.07 6.43 -19.47
C VAL A 61 2.20 5.16 -19.50
N CYS A 62 2.54 4.17 -20.34
CA CYS A 62 1.85 2.88 -20.35
C CYS A 62 2.01 2.13 -19.01
N LYS A 63 3.23 2.10 -18.43
CA LYS A 63 3.47 1.55 -17.09
C LYS A 63 2.60 2.26 -16.03
N ILE A 64 2.48 3.60 -16.10
CA ILE A 64 1.65 4.39 -15.18
C ILE A 64 0.15 4.05 -15.34
N TYR A 65 -0.35 3.95 -16.58
CA TYR A 65 -1.74 3.53 -16.83
C TYR A 65 -2.02 2.16 -16.19
N ARG A 66 -1.12 1.18 -16.37
CA ARG A 66 -1.24 -0.14 -15.73
C ARG A 66 -1.23 -0.06 -14.20
N GLN A 67 -0.35 0.76 -13.61
CA GLN A 67 -0.30 0.96 -12.16
C GLN A 67 -1.58 1.63 -11.63
N LYS A 68 -2.10 2.65 -12.32
CA LYS A 68 -3.34 3.35 -11.93
C LYS A 68 -4.55 2.42 -11.97
N CYS A 69 -4.71 1.64 -13.05
CA CYS A 69 -5.72 0.57 -13.12
C CYS A 69 -5.57 -0.43 -11.96
N SER A 70 -4.35 -0.83 -11.64
CA SER A 70 -4.02 -1.79 -10.58
C SER A 70 -4.19 -1.27 -9.16
N SER A 71 -4.11 0.05 -8.97
CA SER A 71 -4.30 0.72 -7.68
C SER A 71 -5.77 1.09 -7.40
N CYS A 72 -6.68 0.79 -8.35
CA CYS A 72 -8.08 1.20 -8.32
C CYS A 72 -8.26 2.70 -8.04
N SER A 73 -7.36 3.54 -8.58
CA SER A 73 -7.45 4.98 -8.44
C SER A 73 -8.62 5.55 -9.23
N SER A 74 -9.34 6.51 -8.66
CA SER A 74 -10.36 7.30 -9.37
C SER A 74 -9.78 8.48 -10.17
N ASP A 75 -8.46 8.45 -10.39
CA ASP A 75 -7.68 9.51 -11.01
C ASP A 75 -7.92 9.55 -12.52
N TYR A 76 -8.03 10.76 -13.06
CA TYR A 76 -8.23 11.01 -14.48
C TYR A 76 -6.88 11.21 -15.14
N VAL A 77 -6.63 10.48 -16.22
CA VAL A 77 -5.36 10.53 -16.95
C VAL A 77 -5.63 10.90 -18.40
N GLY A 78 -4.84 11.84 -18.92
CA GLY A 78 -4.89 12.29 -20.31
C GLY A 78 -3.49 12.35 -20.93
N ILE A 79 -3.43 12.28 -22.25
CA ILE A 79 -2.17 12.34 -23.02
C ILE A 79 -2.35 13.32 -24.19
N VAL A 80 -1.43 14.27 -24.29
CA VAL A 80 -1.34 15.25 -25.37
C VAL A 80 0.04 15.14 -26.00
N LEU A 81 0.06 14.93 -27.31
CA LEU A 81 1.26 14.93 -28.13
C LEU A 81 1.36 16.30 -28.80
N PHE A 82 2.53 16.94 -28.73
CA PHE A 82 2.78 18.20 -29.43
C PHE A 82 4.00 18.06 -30.34
N ASN A 83 4.15 18.98 -31.30
CA ASN A 83 5.10 18.84 -32.42
C ASN A 83 4.80 17.62 -33.30
N THR A 84 3.52 17.34 -33.55
CA THR A 84 3.08 16.27 -34.46
C THR A 84 2.77 16.84 -35.85
N GLU A 85 2.79 16.02 -36.90
CA GLU A 85 2.33 16.43 -38.24
C GLU A 85 0.79 16.43 -38.31
N LYS A 86 0.15 15.47 -37.63
CA LYS A 86 -1.32 15.37 -37.58
C LYS A 86 -1.92 16.33 -36.57
N MET A 87 -3.10 16.86 -36.91
CA MET A 87 -3.92 17.63 -35.98
C MET A 87 -5.03 16.76 -35.40
N GLY A 88 -5.24 16.84 -34.09
CA GLY A 88 -6.26 16.05 -33.39
C GLY A 88 -6.69 16.69 -32.10
N ASN A 89 -7.17 17.94 -32.16
CA ASN A 89 -7.74 18.63 -31.01
C ASN A 89 -9.03 19.35 -31.43
N GLU A 90 -9.97 19.50 -30.49
CA GLU A 90 -11.30 20.10 -30.75
C GLU A 90 -11.24 21.59 -31.11
N HIS A 91 -10.10 22.25 -30.87
CA HIS A 91 -9.92 23.69 -30.99
C HIS A 91 -9.18 24.12 -32.26
N GLY A 92 -8.70 23.17 -33.08
CA GLY A 92 -8.03 23.44 -34.35
C GLY A 92 -6.58 23.95 -34.25
N PHE A 93 -5.89 23.74 -33.13
CA PHE A 93 -4.47 24.11 -33.01
C PHE A 93 -3.59 23.23 -33.91
N LEU A 94 -2.60 23.85 -34.56
CA LEU A 94 -1.71 23.17 -35.49
C LEU A 94 -0.68 22.32 -34.73
N SER A 95 -0.32 21.17 -35.29
CA SER A 95 0.75 20.30 -34.77
C SER A 95 0.56 19.77 -33.34
N ILE A 96 -0.68 19.74 -32.85
CA ILE A 96 -1.06 19.23 -31.51
C ILE A 96 -2.15 18.17 -31.65
N TYR A 97 -1.94 17.02 -31.01
CA TYR A 97 -2.83 15.86 -31.04
C TYR A 97 -3.16 15.39 -29.62
N VAL A 98 -4.46 15.35 -29.28
CA VAL A 98 -4.91 14.78 -28.00
C VAL A 98 -5.12 13.29 -28.19
N LEU A 99 -4.16 12.48 -27.73
CA LEU A 99 -4.23 11.02 -27.83
C LEU A 99 -5.34 10.48 -26.92
N HIS A 100 -5.30 10.85 -25.65
CA HIS A 100 -6.33 10.49 -24.69
C HIS A 100 -6.87 11.75 -24.00
N GLN A 101 -8.18 11.95 -24.12
CA GLN A 101 -8.88 12.95 -23.30
C GLN A 101 -8.79 12.57 -21.82
N LEU A 102 -8.84 13.58 -20.94
CA LEU A 102 -8.87 13.37 -19.49
C LEU A 102 -10.05 12.45 -19.12
N GLY A 103 -9.72 11.23 -18.70
CA GLY A 103 -10.70 10.22 -18.36
C GLY A 103 -10.08 9.11 -17.52
N LEU A 104 -10.90 8.16 -17.10
CA LEU A 104 -10.39 6.99 -16.40
C LEU A 104 -9.47 6.18 -17.33
N PRO A 105 -8.34 5.65 -16.82
CA PRO A 105 -7.55 4.70 -17.57
C PRO A 105 -8.37 3.43 -17.79
N ASP A 106 -8.29 2.87 -18.99
CA ASP A 106 -9.01 1.67 -19.37
C ASP A 106 -8.07 0.74 -20.15
N ALA A 107 -8.47 -0.51 -20.30
CA ALA A 107 -7.65 -1.48 -21.01
C ALA A 107 -7.57 -1.23 -22.52
N GLY A 108 -8.55 -0.57 -23.12
CA GLY A 108 -8.50 -0.17 -24.53
C GLY A 108 -7.36 0.83 -24.78
N LYS A 109 -7.26 1.85 -23.94
CA LYS A 109 -6.16 2.84 -23.90
C LYS A 109 -4.82 2.18 -23.65
N VAL A 110 -4.76 1.18 -22.76
CA VAL A 110 -3.51 0.40 -22.54
C VAL A 110 -3.14 -0.39 -23.81
N LYS A 111 -4.09 -1.07 -24.47
CA LYS A 111 -3.84 -1.78 -25.75
C LYS A 111 -3.36 -0.81 -26.84
N GLU A 112 -3.93 0.39 -26.90
CA GLU A 112 -3.52 1.43 -27.85
C GLU A 112 -2.07 1.87 -27.62
N LEU A 113 -1.71 2.17 -26.36
CA LEU A 113 -0.35 2.53 -25.98
C LEU A 113 0.65 1.39 -26.24
N GLU A 114 0.31 0.14 -25.91
CA GLU A 114 1.14 -1.04 -26.21
C GLU A 114 1.40 -1.17 -27.71
N ARG A 115 0.40 -0.91 -28.55
CA ARG A 115 0.54 -0.98 -30.01
C ARG A 115 1.47 0.12 -30.53
N LEU A 116 1.41 1.32 -29.94
CA LEU A 116 2.32 2.42 -30.29
C LEU A 116 3.76 2.16 -29.83
N THR A 117 3.97 1.50 -28.69
CA THR A 117 5.30 1.25 -28.14
C THR A 117 5.99 0.01 -28.70
N GLN A 118 5.29 -0.87 -29.42
CA GLN A 118 5.87 -2.09 -30.02
C GLN A 118 6.95 -1.81 -31.07
N LYS A 119 6.79 -0.76 -31.88
CA LYS A 119 7.74 -0.38 -32.94
C LYS A 119 7.87 1.14 -32.99
N TYR A 120 9.11 1.63 -33.06
CA TYR A 120 9.40 3.06 -33.19
C TYR A 120 8.65 3.70 -34.37
N SER A 121 8.58 2.99 -35.51
CA SER A 121 7.95 3.50 -36.73
C SER A 121 6.47 3.75 -36.57
N ASN A 122 5.81 3.17 -35.57
CA ASN A 122 4.38 3.39 -35.35
C ASN A 122 4.11 4.84 -34.95
N ILE A 123 4.97 5.47 -34.15
CA ILE A 123 4.78 6.86 -33.71
C ILE A 123 4.98 7.82 -34.89
N GLU A 124 6.08 7.64 -35.61
CA GLU A 124 6.41 8.46 -36.79
C GLU A 124 5.33 8.32 -37.88
N ASN A 125 4.92 7.10 -38.21
CA ASN A 125 3.87 6.87 -39.21
C ASN A 125 2.47 7.31 -38.72
N ALA A 126 2.17 7.18 -37.42
CA ALA A 126 0.85 7.51 -36.90
C ALA A 126 0.67 9.02 -36.71
N TYR A 127 1.70 9.76 -36.29
CA TYR A 127 1.55 11.18 -35.91
C TYR A 127 2.50 12.13 -36.64
N GLY A 128 3.62 11.65 -37.16
CA GLY A 128 4.67 12.46 -37.79
C GLY A 128 5.33 13.46 -36.84
N SER A 129 6.34 14.18 -37.34
CA SER A 129 7.02 15.25 -36.59
C SER A 129 6.76 16.61 -37.24
N GLY A 130 6.37 17.58 -36.43
CA GLY A 130 6.02 18.93 -36.84
C GLY A 130 6.63 19.99 -35.92
N LYS A 131 6.15 21.23 -36.06
CA LYS A 131 6.49 22.34 -35.15
C LYS A 131 5.19 22.97 -34.65
N ALA A 132 4.97 22.89 -33.35
CA ALA A 132 3.83 23.50 -32.64
C ALA A 132 4.27 24.79 -31.94
N SER A 133 3.31 25.70 -31.72
CA SER A 133 3.55 26.86 -30.88
C SER A 133 3.39 26.51 -29.41
N ILE A 134 4.41 26.78 -28.58
CA ILE A 134 4.38 26.39 -27.16
C ILE A 134 3.25 27.09 -26.40
N GLU A 135 2.87 28.30 -26.85
CA GLU A 135 1.73 29.03 -26.29
C GLU A 135 0.40 28.30 -26.52
N GLU A 136 0.22 27.69 -27.70
CA GLU A 136 -0.99 26.96 -28.07
C GLU A 136 -1.07 25.64 -27.30
N VAL A 137 0.06 24.99 -27.07
CA VAL A 137 0.16 23.77 -26.25
C VAL A 137 -0.33 24.03 -24.82
N PHE A 138 0.24 25.04 -24.14
CA PHE A 138 -0.19 25.36 -22.78
C PHE A 138 -1.62 25.92 -22.73
N TRP A 139 -2.06 26.63 -23.78
CA TRP A 139 -3.43 27.12 -23.86
C TRP A 139 -4.43 25.97 -23.99
N LEU A 140 -4.15 24.97 -24.83
CA LEU A 140 -4.95 23.75 -24.93
C LEU A 140 -5.02 23.01 -23.59
N CYS A 141 -3.90 22.89 -22.88
CA CYS A 141 -3.90 22.27 -21.54
C CYS A 141 -4.80 23.02 -20.56
N SER A 142 -4.77 24.35 -20.60
CA SER A 142 -5.65 25.21 -19.78
C SER A 142 -7.13 25.01 -20.13
N MET A 143 -7.45 24.76 -21.40
CA MET A 143 -8.81 24.42 -21.85
C MET A 143 -9.23 23.01 -21.40
N ILE A 144 -8.36 22.01 -21.49
CA ILE A 144 -8.62 20.63 -21.05
C ILE A 144 -8.95 20.61 -19.55
N PHE A 145 -8.14 21.28 -18.71
CA PHE A 145 -8.44 21.40 -17.28
C PHE A 145 -9.69 22.24 -16.99
N GLY A 146 -9.95 23.27 -17.80
CA GLY A 146 -11.15 24.10 -17.69
C GLY A 146 -12.45 23.38 -18.12
N GLY A 147 -12.36 22.41 -19.03
CA GLY A 147 -13.49 21.62 -19.52
C GLY A 147 -13.97 20.53 -18.57
N CYS A 148 -13.24 20.26 -17.49
CA CYS A 148 -13.59 19.26 -16.49
C CYS A 148 -14.85 19.67 -15.71
N ARG A 149 -15.96 18.90 -15.87
CA ARG A 149 -17.25 19.16 -15.19
C ARG A 149 -17.34 18.67 -13.74
N PHE A 150 -16.23 18.20 -13.18
CA PHE A 150 -16.17 17.64 -11.83
C PHE A 150 -15.16 18.40 -10.97
N ARG A 151 -15.28 18.28 -9.64
CA ARG A 151 -14.35 18.91 -8.69
C ARG A 151 -12.99 18.22 -8.79
N ARG A 152 -11.95 19.00 -9.17
CA ARG A 152 -10.54 18.55 -9.18
C ARG A 152 -9.98 18.66 -7.77
N ARG A 153 -9.31 17.61 -7.27
CA ARG A 153 -8.60 17.63 -5.98
C ARG A 153 -7.18 18.15 -6.21
N HIS A 154 -6.36 17.41 -6.95
CA HIS A 154 -5.10 17.90 -7.50
C HIS A 154 -5.11 17.87 -9.03
N SER A 155 -4.31 18.74 -9.64
CA SER A 155 -4.13 18.77 -11.09
C SER A 155 -2.65 18.88 -11.38
N SER A 156 -2.09 17.86 -12.01
CA SER A 156 -0.68 17.77 -12.34
C SER A 156 -0.50 17.59 -13.83
N MET A 157 0.53 18.23 -14.37
CA MET A 157 0.88 18.19 -15.78
C MET A 157 2.35 17.84 -15.91
N PHE A 158 2.64 16.69 -16.51
CA PHE A 158 4.00 16.22 -16.73
C PHE A 158 4.42 16.51 -18.16
N LEU A 159 5.49 17.29 -18.33
CA LEU A 159 6.03 17.67 -19.63
C LEU A 159 7.32 16.88 -19.91
N PHE A 160 7.29 16.00 -20.91
CA PHE A 160 8.45 15.28 -21.39
C PHE A 160 9.01 15.95 -22.65
N THR A 161 10.25 16.44 -22.60
CA THR A 161 10.93 17.05 -23.75
C THR A 161 12.46 16.97 -23.58
N ASN A 162 13.18 17.02 -24.70
CA ASN A 162 14.63 17.18 -24.74
C ASN A 162 15.06 18.57 -25.24
N CYS A 163 14.12 19.50 -25.42
CA CYS A 163 14.36 20.83 -25.95
C CYS A 163 14.32 21.88 -24.83
N ASP A 164 15.48 22.38 -24.41
CA ASP A 164 15.60 23.43 -23.38
C ASP A 164 14.91 24.75 -23.77
N GLU A 165 14.89 25.05 -25.07
CA GLU A 165 14.50 26.35 -25.60
C GLU A 165 13.47 26.20 -26.71
N PRO A 166 12.18 26.04 -26.35
CA PRO A 166 11.11 26.02 -27.34
C PRO A 166 11.07 27.35 -28.10
N GLN A 167 11.12 27.26 -29.43
CA GLN A 167 11.00 28.38 -30.39
C GLN A 167 12.05 29.49 -30.22
N GLU A 168 13.32 29.16 -30.50
CA GLU A 168 14.50 30.05 -30.42
C GLU A 168 14.28 31.45 -31.05
N SER A 169 13.54 31.55 -32.16
CA SER A 169 13.46 32.75 -32.99
C SER A 169 12.48 33.85 -32.55
N ASP A 170 11.47 33.57 -31.72
CA ASP A 170 10.40 34.56 -31.41
C ASP A 170 10.24 34.82 -29.90
N ILE A 171 10.80 35.94 -29.45
CA ILE A 171 10.75 36.40 -28.06
C ILE A 171 9.31 36.64 -27.58
N ASN A 172 8.41 37.06 -28.47
CA ASN A 172 7.03 37.36 -28.07
C ASN A 172 6.26 36.09 -27.76
N VAL A 173 6.47 35.02 -28.55
CA VAL A 173 5.85 33.72 -28.30
C VAL A 173 6.36 33.13 -26.99
N LYS A 174 7.67 33.25 -26.71
CA LYS A 174 8.25 32.83 -25.40
C LYS A 174 7.57 33.54 -24.23
N LYS A 175 7.43 34.88 -24.30
CA LYS A 175 6.74 35.66 -23.25
C LYS A 175 5.29 35.22 -23.05
N ARG A 176 4.56 34.95 -24.15
CA ARG A 176 3.18 34.45 -24.07
C ARG A 176 3.11 33.03 -23.51
N GLY A 177 4.05 32.16 -23.86
CA GLY A 177 4.20 30.82 -23.29
C GLY A 177 4.42 30.86 -21.77
N VAL A 178 5.35 31.69 -21.30
CA VAL A 178 5.59 31.92 -19.86
C VAL A 178 4.34 32.45 -19.16
N GLN A 179 3.61 33.39 -19.79
CA GLN A 179 2.34 33.85 -19.24
C GLN A 179 1.31 32.70 -19.12
N ARG A 180 1.23 31.79 -20.10
CA ARG A 180 0.33 30.63 -20.02
C ARG A 180 0.71 29.64 -18.91
N ILE A 181 2.00 29.48 -18.62
CA ILE A 181 2.47 28.70 -17.47
C ILE A 181 1.95 29.34 -16.17
N ARG A 182 2.05 30.66 -16.04
CA ARG A 182 1.51 31.40 -14.87
C ARG A 182 0.00 31.28 -14.77
N ASP A 183 -0.73 31.41 -15.88
CA ASP A 183 -2.19 31.22 -15.92
C ASP A 183 -2.59 29.80 -15.45
N LEU A 184 -1.79 28.78 -15.74
CA LEU A 184 -2.01 27.40 -15.26
C LEU A 184 -1.76 27.27 -13.76
N LYS A 185 -0.70 27.89 -13.24
CA LYS A 185 -0.40 27.94 -11.80
C LYS A 185 -1.51 28.63 -11.01
N GLU A 186 -2.04 29.75 -11.52
CA GLU A 186 -3.20 30.44 -10.93
C GLU A 186 -4.44 29.54 -10.85
N LYS A 187 -4.59 28.60 -11.80
CA LYS A 187 -5.64 27.57 -11.79
C LYS A 187 -5.31 26.34 -10.94
N SER A 188 -4.29 26.43 -10.09
CA SER A 188 -3.78 25.37 -9.22
C SER A 188 -3.38 24.10 -9.98
N VAL A 189 -2.76 24.27 -11.15
CA VAL A 189 -2.15 23.17 -11.90
C VAL A 189 -0.65 23.13 -11.59
N HIS A 190 -0.19 22.01 -11.06
CA HIS A 190 1.23 21.71 -10.85
C HIS A 190 1.85 21.30 -12.18
N ILE A 191 3.00 21.85 -12.54
CA ILE A 191 3.69 21.55 -13.79
C ILE A 191 5.04 20.93 -13.45
N ASP A 192 5.24 19.70 -13.90
CA ASP A 192 6.45 18.92 -13.66
C ASP A 192 7.18 18.70 -14.98
N LEU A 193 8.35 19.31 -15.14
CA LEU A 193 9.21 19.09 -16.30
C LEU A 193 10.05 17.83 -16.10
N GLN A 194 10.09 16.97 -17.11
CA GLN A 194 10.88 15.75 -17.16
C GLN A 194 11.82 15.82 -18.38
N PRO A 195 13.06 16.31 -18.19
CA PRO A 195 14.04 16.36 -19.26
C PRO A 195 14.44 14.96 -19.74
N ILE A 196 14.52 14.78 -21.05
CA ILE A 196 14.86 13.50 -21.67
C ILE A 196 16.15 13.63 -22.47
N GLY A 197 17.04 12.64 -22.35
CA GLY A 197 18.29 12.56 -23.13
C GLY A 197 19.55 12.56 -22.28
N ASP A 198 20.70 12.49 -22.95
CA ASP A 198 22.03 12.47 -22.31
C ASP A 198 22.67 13.87 -22.15
N ASN A 199 22.08 14.90 -22.76
CA ASN A 199 22.63 16.25 -22.75
C ASN A 199 22.19 17.01 -21.51
N HIS A 200 23.06 17.90 -21.01
CA HIS A 200 22.70 18.83 -19.95
C HIS A 200 21.52 19.70 -20.39
N PHE A 201 20.41 19.63 -19.64
CA PHE A 201 19.21 20.40 -19.89
C PHE A 201 19.28 21.75 -19.16
N ASN A 202 19.24 22.86 -19.89
CA ASN A 202 19.34 24.20 -19.29
C ASN A 202 17.96 24.83 -19.05
N TYR A 203 17.55 24.84 -17.78
CA TYR A 203 16.29 25.44 -17.32
C TYR A 203 16.18 26.96 -17.47
N ASP A 204 17.30 27.69 -17.39
CA ASP A 204 17.31 29.16 -17.41
C ASP A 204 16.85 29.75 -18.75
N LYS A 205 16.92 28.97 -19.84
CA LYS A 205 16.53 29.45 -21.17
C LYS A 205 15.03 29.76 -21.27
N PHE A 206 14.18 28.93 -20.69
CA PHE A 206 12.71 29.08 -20.80
C PHE A 206 11.95 28.54 -19.58
N TYR A 207 12.31 27.36 -19.08
CA TYR A 207 11.50 26.61 -18.11
C TYR A 207 11.62 27.09 -16.66
N ARG A 208 12.46 28.08 -16.37
CA ARG A 208 12.56 28.73 -15.05
C ARG A 208 11.20 29.18 -14.48
N ALA A 209 10.27 29.58 -15.36
CA ALA A 209 8.90 29.99 -14.99
C ALA A 209 8.02 28.86 -14.39
N ILE A 210 8.45 27.60 -14.48
CA ILE A 210 7.77 26.46 -13.87
C ILE A 210 7.97 26.45 -12.35
N PHE A 211 9.05 27.05 -11.83
CA PHE A 211 9.33 27.11 -10.40
C PHE A 211 8.66 28.32 -9.74
N ASP A 212 8.32 28.24 -8.45
CA ASP A 212 7.46 29.25 -7.79
C ASP A 212 8.15 30.59 -7.57
N ASP A 213 9.45 30.59 -7.30
CA ASP A 213 10.27 31.80 -7.14
C ASP A 213 10.97 32.22 -8.44
N ASP A 214 10.61 31.61 -9.58
CA ASP A 214 11.41 31.66 -10.80
C ASP A 214 12.89 31.35 -10.47
N GLU A 215 13.19 30.41 -9.58
CA GLU A 215 14.55 29.96 -9.26
C GLU A 215 14.62 28.45 -9.47
N VAL A 216 15.66 28.00 -10.17
CA VAL A 216 15.88 26.58 -10.44
C VAL A 216 16.41 25.97 -9.14
N PRO A 217 15.72 24.99 -8.54
CA PRO A 217 16.21 24.30 -7.35
C PRO A 217 17.53 23.58 -7.60
N ASP A 218 18.37 23.45 -6.58
CA ASP A 218 19.64 22.71 -6.65
C ASP A 218 19.43 21.22 -7.01
N ASP A 219 18.24 20.68 -6.74
CA ASP A 219 17.80 19.30 -6.97
C ASP A 219 16.90 19.15 -8.22
N ALA A 220 16.97 20.09 -9.17
CA ALA A 220 16.21 20.01 -10.41
C ALA A 220 16.55 18.72 -11.22
N PRO A 221 15.57 18.04 -11.82
CA PRO A 221 15.77 16.72 -12.40
C PRO A 221 16.67 16.76 -13.64
N GLU A 222 17.82 16.08 -13.59
CA GLU A 222 18.72 15.97 -14.75
C GLU A 222 18.10 15.15 -15.90
N ALA A 223 18.55 15.36 -17.13
CA ALA A 223 18.07 14.59 -18.27
C ALA A 223 18.44 13.11 -18.13
N THR A 224 17.47 12.23 -18.41
CA THR A 224 17.67 10.77 -18.34
C THR A 224 17.07 10.06 -19.55
N GLU A 225 17.73 8.97 -19.97
CA GLU A 225 17.22 8.00 -20.95
C GLU A 225 16.79 6.69 -20.28
N ASN A 226 16.90 6.58 -18.95
CA ASN A 226 16.52 5.39 -18.24
C ASN A 226 15.01 5.37 -17.96
N SER A 227 14.29 4.40 -18.54
CA SER A 227 12.84 4.28 -18.39
C SER A 227 12.40 4.06 -16.94
N ASP A 228 13.19 3.35 -16.15
CA ASP A 228 12.80 3.02 -14.77
C ASP A 228 13.07 4.20 -13.84
N GLU A 229 14.12 4.97 -14.09
CA GLU A 229 14.39 6.23 -13.41
C GLU A 229 13.29 7.26 -13.69
N LEU A 230 12.95 7.45 -14.97
CA LEU A 230 11.88 8.35 -15.39
C LEU A 230 10.53 7.94 -14.78
N PHE A 231 10.24 6.64 -14.78
CA PHE A 231 9.05 6.10 -14.12
C PHE A 231 9.03 6.42 -12.63
N ASN A 232 10.12 6.16 -11.90
CA ASN A 232 10.20 6.44 -10.47
C ASN A 232 10.00 7.93 -10.15
N ARG A 233 10.63 8.83 -10.92
CA ARG A 233 10.46 10.29 -10.76
C ARG A 233 9.00 10.72 -10.92
N VAL A 234 8.35 10.22 -11.98
CA VAL A 234 6.94 10.54 -12.24
C VAL A 234 6.05 9.96 -11.12
N VAL A 235 6.29 8.71 -10.71
CA VAL A 235 5.56 8.04 -9.62
C VAL A 235 5.69 8.80 -8.30
N VAL A 236 6.89 9.22 -7.90
CA VAL A 236 7.09 10.00 -6.68
C VAL A 236 6.31 11.32 -6.72
N ASN A 237 6.31 12.00 -7.86
CA ASN A 237 5.68 13.32 -7.98
C ASN A 237 4.14 13.28 -8.07
N TYR A 238 3.56 12.26 -8.71
CA TYR A 238 2.08 12.12 -8.77
C TYR A 238 1.50 11.26 -7.65
N ASP A 239 2.21 10.21 -7.21
CA ASP A 239 1.73 9.26 -6.20
C ASP A 239 2.17 9.75 -4.83
N ARG A 240 1.67 10.94 -4.46
CA ARG A 240 1.76 11.48 -3.09
C ARG A 240 0.98 10.64 -2.07
N LYS A 241 0.61 9.40 -2.44
CA LYS A 241 -0.13 8.49 -1.60
C LYS A 241 0.79 7.98 -0.50
N TRP A 242 0.34 8.28 0.71
CA TRP A 242 0.78 7.68 1.96
C TRP A 242 0.96 6.17 1.82
N LEU A 243 2.04 5.62 2.39
CA LEU A 243 2.25 4.19 2.52
C LEU A 243 1.02 3.55 3.15
N SER A 244 0.17 2.94 2.33
CA SER A 244 -1.01 2.20 2.74
C SER A 244 -0.77 0.72 2.48
N VAL A 245 -1.33 -0.12 3.34
CA VAL A 245 -1.31 -1.57 3.14
C VAL A 245 -2.15 -1.86 1.91
N ALA A 246 -1.49 -2.27 0.81
CA ALA A 246 -2.20 -2.69 -0.38
C ALA A 246 -3.03 -3.94 -0.07
N THR A 247 -4.35 -3.80 -0.12
CA THR A 247 -5.31 -4.89 0.08
C THR A 247 -5.79 -5.43 -1.27
N MET A 248 -6.25 -6.68 -1.27
CA MET A 248 -6.93 -7.25 -2.44
C MET A 248 -8.23 -6.46 -2.68
N PRO A 249 -8.50 -5.98 -3.91
CA PRO A 249 -9.75 -5.32 -4.23
C PRO A 249 -10.96 -6.20 -3.90
N SER A 250 -12.01 -5.61 -3.33
CA SER A 250 -13.25 -6.33 -3.05
C SER A 250 -14.01 -6.63 -4.34
N ALA A 251 -14.72 -7.76 -4.36
CA ALA A 251 -15.49 -8.17 -5.53
C ALA A 251 -16.71 -7.26 -5.73
N VAL A 252 -16.93 -6.82 -6.97
CA VAL A 252 -18.09 -6.02 -7.36
C VAL A 252 -19.19 -6.94 -7.88
N LYS A 253 -20.43 -6.72 -7.43
CA LYS A 253 -21.60 -7.46 -7.93
C LYS A 253 -22.04 -6.89 -9.28
N LEU A 254 -22.19 -7.76 -10.27
CA LEU A 254 -22.61 -7.42 -11.62
C LEU A 254 -23.92 -8.13 -11.99
N ASP A 255 -24.72 -7.51 -12.85
CA ASP A 255 -25.86 -8.17 -13.50
C ASP A 255 -25.33 -9.18 -14.54
N GLY A 256 -25.67 -10.46 -14.38
CA GLY A 256 -25.19 -11.52 -15.28
C GLY A 256 -25.62 -11.40 -16.74
N ARG A 257 -26.61 -10.54 -17.06
CA ARG A 257 -27.03 -10.30 -18.45
C ARG A 257 -26.30 -9.13 -19.10
N THR A 258 -26.05 -8.07 -18.32
CA THR A 258 -25.56 -6.78 -18.86
C THR A 258 -24.13 -6.46 -18.42
N ASN A 259 -23.58 -7.18 -17.44
CA ASN A 259 -22.33 -6.90 -16.75
C ASN A 259 -22.25 -5.49 -16.13
N ASN A 260 -23.39 -4.84 -15.94
CA ASN A 260 -23.46 -3.55 -15.26
C ASN A 260 -23.38 -3.75 -13.74
N MET A 261 -22.78 -2.78 -13.04
CA MET A 261 -22.65 -2.79 -11.59
C MET A 261 -24.03 -2.75 -10.90
N VAL A 262 -24.21 -3.59 -9.88
CA VAL A 262 -25.43 -3.68 -9.08
C VAL A 262 -25.26 -2.90 -7.79
N ASN A 263 -26.14 -1.93 -7.55
CA ASN A 263 -26.22 -1.23 -6.27
C ASN A 263 -26.90 -2.13 -5.22
N VAL A 264 -26.21 -2.39 -4.12
CA VAL A 264 -26.73 -3.19 -3.00
C VAL A 264 -27.35 -2.26 -1.97
N ALA A 265 -28.64 -2.42 -1.68
CA ALA A 265 -29.33 -1.71 -0.60
C ALA A 265 -29.76 -2.71 0.48
N THR A 266 -29.32 -2.50 1.73
CA THR A 266 -29.68 -3.35 2.87
C THR A 266 -30.75 -2.67 3.71
N ASN A 267 -31.92 -3.32 3.83
CA ASN A 267 -33.03 -2.85 4.65
C ASN A 267 -33.37 -3.88 5.74
N PHE A 268 -33.86 -3.41 6.88
CA PHE A 268 -34.35 -4.27 7.96
C PHE A 268 -35.86 -4.46 7.81
N PHE A 269 -36.35 -5.66 8.11
CA PHE A 269 -37.78 -5.99 8.09
C PHE A 269 -38.15 -6.78 9.34
N ASP A 270 -39.35 -6.54 9.84
CA ASP A 270 -39.94 -7.36 10.90
C ASP A 270 -40.27 -8.76 10.35
N PRO A 271 -39.80 -9.85 10.97
CA PRO A 271 -40.04 -11.20 10.48
C PRO A 271 -41.51 -11.65 10.55
N MET A 272 -42.34 -11.03 11.39
CA MET A 272 -43.75 -11.38 11.60
C MET A 272 -44.67 -10.52 10.74
N THR A 273 -44.44 -9.21 10.66
CA THR A 273 -45.31 -8.29 9.91
C THR A 273 -44.83 -8.04 8.48
N GLY A 274 -43.55 -8.29 8.18
CA GLY A 274 -42.94 -7.93 6.90
C GLY A 274 -42.76 -6.42 6.70
N GLU A 275 -43.05 -5.61 7.72
CA GLU A 275 -42.91 -4.16 7.66
C GLU A 275 -41.43 -3.76 7.70
N LYS A 276 -41.08 -2.71 6.96
CA LYS A 276 -39.72 -2.18 6.93
C LYS A 276 -39.43 -1.48 8.26
N LEU A 277 -38.38 -1.93 8.94
CA LEU A 277 -37.90 -1.35 10.18
C LEU A 277 -36.86 -0.25 9.93
N TYR A 278 -37.01 0.85 10.65
CA TYR A 278 -36.07 1.95 10.67
C TYR A 278 -35.07 1.81 11.83
N ARG A 279 -33.93 2.49 11.69
CA ARG A 279 -32.80 2.39 12.63
C ARG A 279 -33.15 2.84 14.06
N PHE A 280 -34.20 3.64 14.25
CA PHE A 280 -34.67 4.09 15.56
C PHE A 280 -35.64 3.09 16.23
N GLU A 281 -36.22 2.16 15.47
CA GLU A 281 -37.14 1.13 15.97
C GLU A 281 -36.39 -0.12 16.45
N VAL A 282 -35.13 -0.24 16.04
CA VAL A 282 -34.24 -1.33 16.43
C VAL A 282 -33.23 -0.88 17.49
N CYS A 283 -32.97 -1.76 18.46
CA CYS A 283 -31.92 -1.58 19.46
C CYS A 283 -30.88 -2.71 19.35
N LYS A 284 -29.66 -2.44 19.82
CA LYS A 284 -28.65 -3.48 20.03
C LYS A 284 -28.81 -4.04 21.43
N TYR A 285 -28.52 -5.31 21.63
CA TYR A 285 -28.44 -5.87 22.98
C TYR A 285 -27.23 -6.77 23.14
N GLN A 286 -26.73 -6.85 24.37
CA GLN A 286 -25.70 -7.82 24.76
C GLN A 286 -26.17 -8.57 26.00
N THR A 287 -25.90 -9.88 26.05
CA THR A 287 -26.33 -10.74 27.16
C THR A 287 -25.17 -10.97 28.10
N TYR A 288 -25.33 -10.58 29.36
CA TYR A 288 -24.36 -10.80 30.43
C TYR A 288 -25.04 -11.51 31.59
N ALA A 289 -24.47 -12.64 32.05
CA ALA A 289 -25.02 -13.45 33.15
C ALA A 289 -26.53 -13.75 33.02
N GLY A 290 -27.00 -14.05 31.80
CA GLY A 290 -28.41 -14.33 31.51
C GLY A 290 -29.32 -13.10 31.43
N ARG A 291 -28.81 -11.89 31.70
CA ARG A 291 -29.56 -10.64 31.57
C ARG A 291 -29.27 -9.97 30.22
N ARG A 292 -30.32 -9.60 29.49
CA ARG A 292 -30.20 -8.80 28.26
C ARG A 292 -30.13 -7.32 28.61
N ILE A 293 -29.08 -6.65 28.15
CA ILE A 293 -28.90 -5.21 28.27
C ILE A 293 -29.11 -4.63 26.88
N ALA A 294 -30.24 -3.96 26.69
CA ALA A 294 -30.58 -3.28 25.44
C ALA A 294 -30.05 -1.84 25.45
N MET A 295 -29.54 -1.40 24.32
CA MET A 295 -28.99 -0.05 24.09
C MET A 295 -29.43 0.42 22.71
N THR A 296 -29.84 1.68 22.63
CA THR A 296 -30.10 2.36 21.36
C THR A 296 -28.79 2.60 20.61
N PHE A 297 -28.87 2.85 19.30
CA PHE A 297 -27.68 3.21 18.51
C PHE A 297 -27.00 4.48 19.04
N GLN A 298 -27.78 5.46 19.52
CA GLN A 298 -27.26 6.71 20.09
C GLN A 298 -26.48 6.46 21.38
N GLU A 299 -26.99 5.62 22.28
CA GLU A 299 -26.28 5.26 23.52
C GLU A 299 -24.97 4.53 23.22
N VAL A 300 -24.96 3.62 22.24
CA VAL A 300 -23.74 2.93 21.81
C VAL A 300 -22.70 3.92 21.28
N ASP A 301 -23.12 4.91 20.49
CA ASP A 301 -22.22 5.95 19.98
C ASP A 301 -21.73 6.88 21.10
N GLN A 302 -22.57 7.20 22.08
CA GLN A 302 -22.21 8.02 23.25
C GLN A 302 -21.22 7.30 24.18
N ILE A 303 -21.34 5.99 24.36
CA ILE A 303 -20.38 5.20 25.15
C ILE A 303 -18.96 5.30 24.56
N ALA A 304 -18.85 5.45 23.25
CA ALA A 304 -17.58 5.63 22.56
C ALA A 304 -17.07 7.10 22.55
N HIS A 305 -17.84 8.05 23.07
CA HIS A 305 -17.51 9.48 23.08
C HIS A 305 -16.69 9.88 24.32
N PHE A 306 -15.36 9.91 24.16
CA PHE A 306 -14.46 10.30 25.25
C PHE A 306 -13.93 11.74 25.14
N CYS A 307 -13.51 12.13 23.95
CA CYS A 307 -12.80 13.38 23.69
C CYS A 307 -13.22 13.96 22.34
N ARG A 308 -13.00 15.27 22.18
CA ARG A 308 -13.10 15.91 20.87
C ARG A 308 -12.00 15.38 19.94
N PRO A 309 -12.26 15.25 18.63
CA PRO A 309 -11.24 14.91 17.66
C PRO A 309 -10.06 15.89 17.70
N GLY A 310 -8.85 15.38 17.45
CA GLY A 310 -7.63 16.16 17.47
C GLY A 310 -6.51 15.45 18.23
N MET A 311 -5.36 16.11 18.31
CA MET A 311 -4.20 15.63 19.06
C MET A 311 -3.88 16.60 20.19
N VAL A 312 -3.62 16.06 21.37
CA VAL A 312 -3.28 16.85 22.55
C VAL A 312 -1.89 16.44 23.03
N LEU A 313 -0.97 17.40 23.04
CA LEU A 313 0.38 17.18 23.56
C LEU A 313 0.33 16.92 25.07
N LEU A 314 0.91 15.82 25.51
CA LEU A 314 0.99 15.44 26.92
C LEU A 314 2.37 15.77 27.52
N GLY A 315 3.42 15.66 26.72
CA GLY A 315 4.79 15.96 27.16
C GLY A 315 5.85 15.40 26.22
N PHE A 316 7.10 15.41 26.67
CA PHE A 316 8.25 14.92 25.90
C PHE A 316 8.97 13.80 26.64
N LEU A 317 9.38 12.76 25.90
CA LEU A 317 10.18 11.65 26.42
C LEU A 317 11.43 11.44 25.55
N PRO A 318 12.52 10.87 26.08
CA PRO A 318 13.67 10.50 25.26
C PRO A 318 13.30 9.42 24.23
N SER A 319 13.79 9.54 22.99
CA SER A 319 13.49 8.58 21.92
C SER A 319 13.96 7.15 22.24
N SER A 320 14.95 6.98 23.13
CA SER A 320 15.45 5.68 23.60
C SER A 320 14.44 4.84 24.40
N ARG A 321 13.38 5.48 24.92
CA ARG A 321 12.30 4.78 25.62
C ARG A 321 11.33 4.07 24.67
N LEU A 322 11.26 4.51 23.41
CA LEU A 322 10.49 3.82 22.39
C LEU A 322 11.24 2.56 21.98
N LYS A 323 10.53 1.43 21.96
CA LYS A 323 11.08 0.12 21.62
C LYS A 323 10.38 -0.43 20.39
N VAL A 324 11.14 -1.10 19.53
CA VAL A 324 10.64 -1.65 18.26
C VAL A 324 9.50 -2.65 18.49
N TYR A 325 9.56 -3.43 19.57
CA TYR A 325 8.54 -4.42 19.92
C TYR A 325 7.24 -3.82 20.52
N HIS A 326 7.16 -2.51 20.72
CA HIS A 326 5.91 -1.83 21.10
C HIS A 326 5.02 -1.53 19.88
N PHE A 327 5.33 -2.08 18.70
CA PHE A 327 4.52 -1.92 17.50
C PHE A 327 3.12 -2.52 17.68
N VAL A 328 2.08 -1.72 17.47
CA VAL A 328 0.67 -2.14 17.52
C VAL A 328 0.05 -2.15 16.13
N ARG A 329 0.24 -1.05 15.39
CA ARG A 329 -0.26 -0.84 14.04
C ARG A 329 0.70 0.08 13.28
N HIS A 330 0.51 0.20 11.97
CA HIS A 330 1.31 1.08 11.13
C HIS A 330 1.32 2.53 11.67
N ALA A 331 2.48 3.18 11.58
CA ALA A 331 2.63 4.57 11.96
C ALA A 331 2.02 5.48 10.89
N LEU A 332 1.53 6.64 11.30
CA LEU A 332 1.15 7.72 10.36
C LEU A 332 2.31 8.70 10.21
N PHE A 333 2.29 9.53 9.17
CA PHE A 333 3.25 10.61 9.01
C PHE A 333 2.54 11.95 9.12
N MET A 334 3.08 12.83 9.97
CA MET A 334 2.49 14.16 10.23
C MET A 334 3.31 15.23 9.52
N GLN A 335 2.61 16.09 8.77
CA GLN A 335 3.13 17.30 8.12
C GLN A 335 2.27 18.51 8.49
N PRO A 336 2.84 19.74 8.47
CA PRO A 336 2.08 20.95 8.73
C PRO A 336 1.16 21.30 7.56
N ASP A 337 -0.01 21.86 7.87
CA ASP A 337 -0.97 22.39 6.89
C ASP A 337 -1.27 23.87 7.17
N GLU A 338 -0.67 24.75 6.36
CA GLU A 338 -0.87 26.21 6.43
C GLU A 338 -2.23 26.68 5.88
N THR A 339 -2.95 25.81 5.16
CA THR A 339 -4.25 26.19 4.59
C THR A 339 -5.31 26.36 5.68
N VAL A 340 -5.20 25.57 6.75
CA VAL A 340 -6.14 25.58 7.88
C VAL A 340 -5.73 26.59 8.95
N THR A 341 -4.44 26.67 9.30
CA THR A 341 -3.94 27.55 10.36
C THR A 341 -2.60 28.14 10.01
N LYS A 342 -2.57 29.46 9.85
CA LYS A 342 -1.35 30.19 9.48
C LYS A 342 -0.30 30.17 10.58
N GLY A 343 0.96 29.94 10.23
CA GLY A 343 2.10 29.86 11.16
C GLY A 343 2.35 28.46 11.74
N SER A 344 1.57 27.47 11.34
CA SER A 344 1.74 26.06 11.73
C SER A 344 3.07 25.51 11.26
N THR A 345 3.52 25.82 10.05
CA THR A 345 4.80 25.35 9.49
C THR A 345 5.97 25.87 10.31
N VAL A 346 5.95 27.15 10.69
CA VAL A 346 7.03 27.76 11.50
C VAL A 346 7.13 27.08 12.86
N PHE A 347 6.00 26.91 13.56
CA PHE A 347 5.97 26.22 14.85
C PHE A 347 6.41 24.75 14.72
N PHE A 348 5.88 24.05 13.70
CA PHE A 348 6.16 22.65 13.45
C PHE A 348 7.65 22.41 13.21
N MET A 349 8.28 23.23 12.36
CA MET A 349 9.70 23.12 12.06
C MET A 349 10.57 23.46 13.28
N ALA A 350 10.16 24.44 14.10
CA ALA A 350 10.83 24.73 15.37
C ALA A 350 10.76 23.55 16.35
N LEU A 351 9.59 22.91 16.46
CA LEU A 351 9.38 21.72 17.28
C LEU A 351 10.24 20.54 16.78
N LEU A 352 10.21 20.29 15.47
CA LEU A 352 10.99 19.23 14.82
C LEU A 352 12.48 19.39 15.09
N THR A 353 13.01 20.59 14.82
CA THR A 353 14.43 20.93 15.04
C THR A 353 14.84 20.68 16.48
N LYS A 354 14.04 21.14 17.47
CA LYS A 354 14.37 20.97 18.89
C LYS A 354 14.23 19.53 19.38
N CYS A 355 13.28 18.77 18.85
CA CYS A 355 13.15 17.34 19.15
C CYS A 355 14.33 16.54 18.61
N LEU A 356 14.81 16.85 17.40
CA LEU A 356 16.00 16.23 16.80
C LEU A 356 17.27 16.55 17.61
N GLU A 357 17.52 17.83 17.90
CA GLU A 357 18.69 18.28 18.69
C GLU A 357 18.76 17.57 20.05
N ARG A 358 17.62 17.43 20.73
CA ARG A 358 17.55 16.88 22.10
C ARG A 358 17.33 15.37 22.13
N LYS A 359 17.16 14.71 20.98
CA LYS A 359 16.79 13.29 20.87
C LYS A 359 15.55 12.94 21.70
N MET A 360 14.54 13.80 21.60
CA MET A 360 13.26 13.68 22.30
C MET A 360 12.13 13.39 21.30
N MET A 361 11.13 12.65 21.76
CA MET A 361 9.85 12.44 21.11
C MET A 361 8.75 13.14 21.89
N ALA A 362 7.74 13.66 21.20
CA ALA A 362 6.55 14.20 21.85
C ALA A 362 5.53 13.07 22.06
N VAL A 363 4.94 12.98 23.25
CA VAL A 363 3.85 12.03 23.54
C VAL A 363 2.55 12.79 23.50
N CYS A 364 1.61 12.28 22.72
CA CYS A 364 0.32 12.92 22.50
C CYS A 364 -0.82 11.94 22.71
N ARG A 365 -2.01 12.48 22.99
CA ARG A 365 -3.27 11.77 22.89
C ARG A 365 -3.91 12.10 21.55
N LEU A 366 -4.11 11.11 20.70
CA LEU A 366 -4.78 11.24 19.40
C LEU A 366 -6.22 10.72 19.50
N THR A 367 -7.18 11.55 19.10
CA THR A 367 -8.58 11.14 18.90
C THR A 367 -8.93 11.38 17.44
N ALA A 368 -9.07 10.31 16.68
CA ALA A 368 -9.06 10.42 15.22
C ALA A 368 -10.35 11.02 14.65
N ARG A 369 -11.49 10.53 15.14
CA ARG A 369 -12.83 10.92 14.69
C ARG A 369 -13.75 11.02 15.89
N GLN A 370 -14.91 11.65 15.70
CA GLN A 370 -15.90 11.74 16.77
C GLN A 370 -16.36 10.34 17.18
N ASN A 371 -16.67 10.15 18.46
CA ASN A 371 -17.12 8.87 19.02
C ASN A 371 -16.08 7.73 18.84
N THR A 372 -14.79 8.05 18.95
CA THR A 372 -13.72 7.04 19.05
C THR A 372 -12.94 7.19 20.35
N SER A 373 -12.43 6.06 20.84
CA SER A 373 -11.57 6.04 22.00
C SER A 373 -10.21 6.68 21.67
N PRO A 374 -9.68 7.54 22.56
CA PRO A 374 -8.37 8.15 22.36
C PRO A 374 -7.28 7.10 22.38
N ARG A 375 -6.22 7.31 21.61
CA ARG A 375 -4.99 6.50 21.63
C ARG A 375 -3.81 7.34 22.04
N LEU A 376 -2.87 6.74 22.77
CA LEU A 376 -1.57 7.34 23.02
C LEU A 376 -0.67 7.14 21.81
N VAL A 377 -0.01 8.20 21.37
CA VAL A 377 0.91 8.19 20.24
C VAL A 377 2.22 8.87 20.62
N ALA A 378 3.33 8.38 20.07
CA ALA A 378 4.63 9.02 20.14
C ALA A 378 4.95 9.64 18.78
N LEU A 379 5.24 10.94 18.78
CA LEU A 379 5.72 11.70 17.65
C LEU A 379 7.25 11.59 17.61
N LEU A 380 7.76 10.68 16.78
CA LEU A 380 9.18 10.49 16.57
C LEU A 380 9.64 11.45 15.44
N PRO A 381 10.57 12.38 15.72
CA PRO A 381 11.04 13.34 14.72
C PRO A 381 11.86 12.65 13.62
N GLN A 382 11.63 13.03 12.37
CA GLN A 382 12.41 12.62 11.20
C GLN A 382 12.99 13.85 10.51
N ALA A 383 14.30 13.83 10.27
CA ALA A 383 14.98 14.81 9.44
C ALA A 383 14.85 14.43 7.96
N GLU A 384 14.89 15.45 7.11
CA GLU A 384 14.90 15.24 5.66
C GLU A 384 16.22 14.63 5.21
N THR A 385 16.15 13.64 4.31
CA THR A 385 17.33 13.01 3.70
C THR A 385 17.14 12.91 2.18
N TYR A 386 18.26 13.05 1.47
CA TYR A 386 18.33 12.96 0.02
C TYR A 386 19.25 11.79 -0.36
N ASP A 387 18.94 11.13 -1.47
CA ASP A 387 19.83 10.13 -2.05
C ASP A 387 20.98 10.79 -2.84
N ALA A 388 21.84 9.96 -3.41
CA ALA A 388 22.98 10.40 -4.22
C ALA A 388 22.57 11.12 -5.53
N MET A 389 21.29 11.07 -5.90
CA MET A 389 20.71 11.68 -7.10
C MET A 389 19.89 12.93 -6.76
N GLY A 390 19.92 13.40 -5.51
CA GLY A 390 19.16 14.57 -5.06
C GLY A 390 17.67 14.32 -4.86
N VAL A 391 17.19 13.07 -4.97
CA VAL A 391 15.78 12.73 -4.72
C VAL A 391 15.56 12.63 -3.21
N GLN A 392 14.53 13.31 -2.71
CA GLN A 392 14.11 13.23 -1.32
C GLN A 392 13.67 11.79 -0.98
N VAL A 393 14.39 11.13 -0.05
CA VAL A 393 14.07 9.78 0.42
C VAL A 393 13.19 9.84 1.66
N ASP A 394 13.60 10.63 2.64
CA ASP A 394 12.86 10.87 3.87
C ASP A 394 12.36 12.31 3.88
N SER A 395 11.06 12.53 4.02
CA SER A 395 10.52 13.88 4.22
C SER A 395 10.72 14.37 5.66
N ALA A 396 10.84 15.69 5.85
CA ALA A 396 10.84 16.31 7.17
C ALA A 396 9.45 16.20 7.84
N GLY A 397 9.41 15.67 9.07
CA GLY A 397 8.13 15.52 9.78
C GLY A 397 8.21 14.67 11.05
N PHE A 398 7.05 14.20 11.50
CA PHE A 398 6.97 13.29 12.65
C PHE A 398 6.26 11.99 12.27
N HIS A 399 6.87 10.86 12.63
CA HIS A 399 6.18 9.58 12.66
C HIS A 399 5.25 9.53 13.87
N VAL A 400 3.96 9.33 13.62
CA VAL A 400 2.93 9.13 14.64
C VAL A 400 2.85 7.64 14.96
N ILE A 401 3.59 7.21 15.97
CA ILE A 401 3.71 5.82 16.37
C ILE A 401 2.69 5.52 17.47
N PHE A 402 1.76 4.60 17.22
CA PHE A 402 0.76 4.18 18.21
C PHE A 402 1.41 3.38 19.33
N LEU A 403 1.14 3.79 20.58
CA LEU A 403 1.66 3.12 21.77
C LEU A 403 0.63 2.10 22.29
N PRO A 404 1.09 0.92 22.73
CA PRO A 404 0.21 -0.10 23.30
C PRO A 404 -0.32 0.35 24.66
N TYR A 405 -1.60 0.04 24.92
CA TYR A 405 -2.14 0.02 26.26
C TYR A 405 -1.75 -1.28 26.97
N ALA A 406 -2.02 -1.36 28.27
CA ALA A 406 -1.77 -2.56 29.06
C ALA A 406 -2.50 -3.78 28.46
N ASP A 407 -3.70 -3.60 27.90
CA ASP A 407 -4.51 -4.65 27.27
C ASP A 407 -3.88 -5.22 25.98
N ASP A 408 -3.05 -4.43 25.29
CA ASP A 408 -2.35 -4.85 24.07
C ASP A 408 -1.11 -5.71 24.38
N LEU A 409 -0.57 -5.58 25.60
CA LEU A 409 0.61 -6.33 26.05
C LEU A 409 0.18 -7.72 26.52
N ARG A 410 0.81 -8.76 25.94
CA ARG A 410 0.56 -10.15 26.32
C ARG A 410 1.52 -10.59 27.41
N ASP A 411 0.97 -11.06 28.53
CA ASP A 411 1.78 -11.67 29.58
C ASP A 411 2.27 -13.06 29.15
N LEU A 412 3.59 -13.22 29.13
CA LEU A 412 4.27 -14.47 28.77
C LEU A 412 4.68 -15.28 30.01
N SER A 413 4.33 -14.85 31.23
CA SER A 413 4.67 -15.53 32.49
C SER A 413 4.18 -16.98 32.57
N SER A 414 3.08 -17.29 31.88
CA SER A 414 2.49 -18.63 31.78
C SER A 414 3.24 -19.58 30.83
N ILE A 415 4.11 -19.05 29.97
CA ILE A 415 5.05 -19.83 29.17
C ILE A 415 6.24 -20.15 30.06
N GLY A 416 6.10 -21.19 30.88
CA GLY A 416 7.03 -21.54 31.97
C GLY A 416 8.49 -21.53 31.54
N ASN A 417 9.37 -20.99 32.41
CA ASN A 417 10.83 -20.99 32.33
C ASN A 417 11.40 -21.26 30.93
N ILE A 418 11.21 -20.32 30.00
CA ILE A 418 12.11 -20.22 28.86
C ILE A 418 13.45 -19.78 29.45
N GLN A 419 14.25 -20.75 29.91
CA GLN A 419 15.67 -20.53 30.03
C GLN A 419 16.11 -20.17 28.62
N ARG A 420 16.47 -18.90 28.41
CA ARG A 420 17.15 -18.52 27.19
C ARG A 420 18.43 -19.34 27.17
N GLU A 421 18.45 -20.40 26.38
CA GLU A 421 19.66 -21.16 26.13
C GLU A 421 20.62 -20.22 25.39
N THR A 422 21.56 -19.67 26.14
CA THR A 422 22.69 -18.95 25.56
C THR A 422 23.71 -19.99 25.16
N ALA A 423 24.16 -19.94 23.91
CA ALA A 423 25.32 -20.73 23.50
C ALA A 423 26.56 -20.18 24.23
N ASP A 424 27.04 -20.90 25.24
CA ASP A 424 28.28 -20.58 25.94
C ASP A 424 29.53 -20.95 25.11
N ASP A 425 29.36 -21.67 24.00
CA ASP A 425 30.44 -22.00 23.08
C ASP A 425 30.79 -20.81 22.18
N ASP A 426 31.90 -20.15 22.50
CA ASP A 426 32.48 -19.06 21.73
C ASP A 426 32.66 -19.40 20.24
N LYS A 427 32.94 -20.67 19.89
CA LYS A 427 33.11 -21.09 18.48
C LYS A 427 31.79 -21.06 17.73
N LEU A 428 30.70 -21.43 18.38
CA LEU A 428 29.36 -21.43 17.80
C LEU A 428 28.88 -20.00 17.54
N VAL A 429 29.05 -19.13 18.53
CA VAL A 429 28.74 -17.70 18.41
C VAL A 429 29.59 -17.04 17.33
N GLN A 430 30.89 -17.34 17.25
CA GLN A 430 31.76 -16.80 16.21
C GLN A 430 31.37 -17.28 14.82
N THR A 431 30.98 -18.54 14.66
CA THR A 431 30.56 -19.10 13.37
C THR A 431 29.26 -18.43 12.89
N MET A 432 28.29 -18.26 13.79
CA MET A 432 27.05 -17.53 13.48
C MET A 432 27.32 -16.04 13.18
N LYS A 433 28.22 -15.39 13.93
CA LYS A 433 28.65 -14.01 13.63
C LYS A 433 29.28 -13.89 12.24
N ARG A 434 30.12 -14.85 11.83
CA ARG A 434 30.68 -14.89 10.47
C ARG A 434 29.58 -15.03 9.43
N PHE A 435 28.62 -15.93 9.66
CA PHE A 435 27.46 -16.08 8.77
C PHE A 435 26.67 -14.77 8.65
N VAL A 436 26.22 -14.18 9.76
CA VAL A 436 25.45 -12.93 9.78
C VAL A 436 26.20 -11.78 9.11
N ASN A 437 27.51 -11.65 9.34
CA ASN A 437 28.32 -10.60 8.71
C ASN A 437 28.49 -10.82 7.20
N SER A 438 28.56 -12.07 6.75
CA SER A 438 28.61 -12.43 5.33
C SER A 438 27.25 -12.37 4.63
N PHE A 439 26.15 -12.50 5.40
CA PHE A 439 24.81 -12.59 4.87
C PHE A 439 24.38 -11.24 4.28
N ARG A 440 24.26 -11.22 2.95
CA ARG A 440 23.78 -10.08 2.17
C ARG A 440 22.55 -10.54 1.37
N PRO A 441 21.33 -10.24 1.82
CA PRO A 441 20.15 -10.55 1.03
C PRO A 441 20.17 -9.72 -0.27
N PRO A 442 19.72 -10.30 -1.40
CA PRO A 442 19.75 -9.61 -2.70
C PRO A 442 18.71 -8.48 -2.80
N ARG A 443 17.69 -8.48 -1.94
CA ARG A 443 16.59 -7.51 -1.93
C ARG A 443 16.35 -7.00 -0.51
N SER A 444 16.03 -5.72 -0.40
CA SER A 444 15.57 -5.11 0.86
C SER A 444 14.06 -5.34 1.04
N ILE A 445 13.57 -5.32 2.29
CA ILE A 445 12.16 -5.62 2.63
C ILE A 445 11.18 -4.71 1.86
N GLY A 446 11.53 -3.44 1.62
CA GLY A 446 10.70 -2.50 0.85
C GLY A 446 10.64 -2.73 -0.66
N GLN A 447 11.49 -3.61 -1.20
CA GLN A 447 11.55 -3.93 -2.64
C GLN A 447 10.84 -5.24 -2.99
N ILE A 448 10.34 -5.97 -1.98
CA ILE A 448 9.67 -7.24 -2.18
C ILE A 448 8.20 -6.98 -2.46
N HIS A 449 7.73 -7.41 -3.62
CA HIS A 449 6.34 -7.23 -4.01
C HIS A 449 5.43 -8.31 -3.41
N ASN A 450 4.15 -8.00 -3.22
CA ASN A 450 3.17 -8.97 -2.76
C ASN A 450 2.77 -9.93 -3.91
N PRO A 451 3.11 -11.24 -3.84
CA PRO A 451 2.87 -12.18 -4.93
C PRO A 451 1.37 -12.42 -5.20
N ALA A 452 0.53 -12.35 -4.17
CA ALA A 452 -0.91 -12.54 -4.32
C ALA A 452 -1.54 -11.40 -5.12
N LEU A 453 -1.13 -10.16 -4.83
CA LEU A 453 -1.59 -8.98 -5.58
C LEU A 453 -1.05 -8.97 -7.00
N GLN A 454 0.22 -9.30 -7.19
CA GLN A 454 0.79 -9.42 -8.53
C GLN A 454 0.03 -10.46 -9.35
N LYS A 455 -0.18 -11.67 -8.81
CA LYS A 455 -0.93 -12.73 -9.48
C LYS A 455 -2.33 -12.30 -9.84
N HIS A 456 -3.04 -11.66 -8.91
CA HIS A 456 -4.38 -11.14 -9.15
C HIS A 456 -4.39 -10.12 -10.30
N ARG A 457 -3.45 -9.16 -10.29
CA ARG A 457 -3.30 -8.15 -11.34
C ARG A 457 -2.99 -8.76 -12.70
N SER A 458 -2.04 -9.68 -12.78
CA SER A 458 -1.68 -10.32 -14.06
C SER A 458 -2.82 -11.17 -14.63
N VAL A 459 -3.62 -11.83 -13.78
CA VAL A 459 -4.81 -12.57 -14.23
C VAL A 459 -5.87 -11.62 -14.79
N ILE A 460 -6.15 -10.51 -14.09
CA ILE A 460 -7.10 -9.49 -14.58
C ILE A 460 -6.58 -8.87 -15.87
N GLU A 461 -5.31 -8.47 -15.91
CA GLU A 461 -4.70 -7.88 -17.08
C GLU A 461 -4.79 -8.83 -18.28
N ALA A 462 -4.44 -10.11 -18.10
CA ALA A 462 -4.57 -11.11 -19.17
C ALA A 462 -6.02 -11.27 -19.62
N PHE A 463 -6.98 -11.31 -18.69
CA PHE A 463 -8.40 -11.43 -19.02
C PHE A 463 -8.93 -10.22 -19.79
N VAL A 464 -8.64 -9.00 -19.33
CA VAL A 464 -9.13 -7.77 -19.97
C VAL A 464 -8.40 -7.50 -21.29
N LEU A 465 -7.14 -7.94 -21.40
CA LEU A 465 -6.37 -7.81 -22.62
C LEU A 465 -6.60 -8.93 -23.63
N ASP A 466 -7.48 -9.90 -23.33
CA ASP A 466 -7.75 -11.09 -24.13
C ASP A 466 -6.49 -11.93 -24.44
N ARG A 467 -5.57 -12.02 -23.47
CA ARG A 467 -4.35 -12.85 -23.57
C ARG A 467 -4.68 -14.29 -23.18
N GLU A 468 -4.23 -15.25 -23.98
CA GLU A 468 -4.50 -16.69 -23.75
C GLU A 468 -3.73 -17.26 -22.54
N GLN A 469 -2.57 -16.68 -22.21
CA GLN A 469 -1.71 -17.14 -21.12
C GLN A 469 -1.42 -15.99 -20.15
N VAL A 470 -1.45 -16.33 -18.86
CA VAL A 470 -1.00 -15.45 -17.79
C VAL A 470 0.50 -15.65 -17.64
N GLU A 471 1.25 -14.56 -17.68
CA GLU A 471 2.69 -14.63 -17.45
C GLU A 471 2.99 -15.17 -16.04
N PRO A 472 3.92 -16.13 -15.90
CA PRO A 472 4.30 -16.64 -14.59
C PRO A 472 5.04 -15.55 -13.82
N ILE A 473 4.58 -15.28 -12.60
CA ILE A 473 5.18 -14.28 -11.71
C ILE A 473 6.13 -15.00 -10.76
N ASP A 474 7.35 -14.46 -10.63
CA ASP A 474 8.33 -14.93 -9.66
C ASP A 474 7.95 -14.49 -8.25
N ASP A 475 7.90 -15.43 -7.31
CA ASP A 475 7.59 -15.13 -5.91
C ASP A 475 8.85 -14.66 -5.19
N GLU A 476 8.97 -13.35 -5.09
CA GLU A 476 10.11 -12.68 -4.46
C GLU A 476 10.22 -12.92 -2.95
N THR A 477 9.19 -13.46 -2.31
CA THR A 477 9.18 -13.78 -0.87
C THR A 477 9.88 -15.11 -0.57
N LEU A 478 10.06 -15.97 -1.58
CA LEU A 478 10.72 -17.25 -1.41
C LEU A 478 12.25 -17.08 -1.36
N PRO A 479 12.93 -17.76 -0.42
CA PRO A 479 14.39 -17.71 -0.35
C PRO A 479 14.99 -18.44 -1.56
N ASN A 480 15.97 -17.81 -2.20
CA ASN A 480 16.76 -18.44 -3.26
C ASN A 480 17.71 -19.49 -2.65
N LYS A 481 17.24 -20.74 -2.55
CA LYS A 481 17.96 -21.85 -1.94
C LYS A 481 19.28 -22.14 -2.64
N GLU A 482 19.31 -22.11 -3.97
CA GLU A 482 20.52 -22.39 -4.75
C GLU A 482 21.63 -21.39 -4.43
N HIS A 483 21.28 -20.10 -4.34
CA HIS A 483 22.23 -19.07 -3.97
C HIS A 483 22.71 -19.23 -2.52
N ILE A 484 21.81 -19.58 -1.60
CA ILE A 484 22.15 -19.80 -0.19
C ILE A 484 23.10 -20.99 -0.04
N ASP A 485 22.79 -22.12 -0.67
CA ASP A 485 23.60 -23.35 -0.60
C ASP A 485 24.97 -23.14 -1.23
N LYS A 486 25.03 -22.46 -2.39
CA LYS A 486 26.29 -22.16 -3.07
C LYS A 486 27.18 -21.20 -2.28
N THR A 487 26.60 -20.19 -1.63
CA THR A 487 27.37 -19.11 -0.99
C THR A 487 27.70 -19.42 0.47
N TYR A 488 26.75 -20.01 1.21
CA TYR A 488 26.84 -20.21 2.66
C TYR A 488 26.84 -21.67 3.08
N GLY A 489 26.70 -22.62 2.15
CA GLY A 489 26.58 -24.06 2.47
C GLY A 489 27.71 -24.61 3.32
N SER A 490 28.96 -24.17 3.11
CA SER A 490 30.12 -24.60 3.92
C SER A 490 30.05 -24.10 5.37
N VAL A 491 29.62 -22.85 5.58
CA VAL A 491 29.47 -22.24 6.90
C VAL A 491 28.30 -22.88 7.65
N LEU A 492 27.18 -23.11 6.95
CA LEU A 492 26.00 -23.78 7.50
C LEU A 492 26.29 -25.24 7.88
N SER A 493 27.03 -25.97 7.05
CA SER A 493 27.44 -27.35 7.35
C SER A 493 28.33 -27.40 8.59
N SER A 494 29.29 -26.48 8.70
CA SER A 494 30.16 -26.36 9.87
C SER A 494 29.36 -26.01 11.14
N PHE A 495 28.37 -25.13 11.02
CA PHE A 495 27.48 -24.77 12.12
C PHE A 495 26.59 -25.94 12.57
N ASN A 496 26.03 -26.71 11.63
CA ASN A 496 25.22 -27.89 11.92
C ASN A 496 26.03 -28.97 12.66
N GLN A 497 27.29 -29.16 12.26
CA GLN A 497 28.20 -30.08 12.94
C GLN A 497 28.48 -29.65 14.39
N LEU A 498 28.66 -28.35 14.64
CA LEU A 498 28.87 -27.80 15.98
C LEU A 498 27.63 -27.92 16.87
N MET A 499 26.44 -27.67 16.30
CA MET A 499 25.16 -27.83 17.00
C MET A 499 24.80 -29.31 17.27
N LYS A 500 25.54 -30.26 16.68
CA LYS A 500 25.24 -31.71 16.72
C LYS A 500 23.80 -32.01 16.30
N VAL A 501 23.26 -31.23 15.37
CA VAL A 501 21.92 -31.49 14.81
C VAL A 501 22.07 -32.70 13.90
N GLU A 502 21.56 -33.85 14.33
CA GLU A 502 21.31 -34.96 13.40
C GLU A 502 20.34 -34.46 12.33
N ASP A 503 20.64 -34.70 11.05
CA ASP A 503 19.80 -34.31 9.93
C ASP A 503 18.37 -34.87 10.09
N VAL A 504 17.44 -34.03 10.56
CA VAL A 504 16.02 -34.37 10.74
C VAL A 504 15.28 -34.47 9.38
N SER A 505 15.99 -34.22 8.27
CA SER A 505 15.43 -34.13 6.91
C SER A 505 14.90 -35.46 6.36
N ASP A 506 15.33 -36.62 6.89
CA ASP A 506 14.86 -37.92 6.41
C ASP A 506 13.58 -38.45 7.10
N LYS A 507 13.17 -37.90 8.25
CA LYS A 507 11.97 -38.39 8.95
C LYS A 507 10.65 -37.81 8.44
N ARG A 508 10.66 -36.71 7.68
CA ARG A 508 9.42 -36.06 7.18
C ARG A 508 8.83 -36.67 5.92
N LYS A 509 9.54 -37.59 5.25
CA LYS A 509 9.01 -38.39 4.12
C LYS A 509 8.39 -39.72 4.55
N ALA A 510 8.43 -40.07 5.84
CA ALA A 510 7.62 -41.14 6.38
C ALA A 510 6.19 -40.63 6.56
N LYS A 511 5.35 -40.97 5.57
CA LYS A 511 3.88 -41.10 5.64
C LYS A 511 3.36 -40.98 7.08
N ARG A 512 2.57 -39.93 7.39
CA ARG A 512 1.81 -39.79 8.64
C ARG A 512 1.04 -41.10 8.91
N LYS A 513 1.65 -42.02 9.65
CA LYS A 513 0.91 -42.99 10.46
C LYS A 513 0.43 -42.18 11.65
N ALA A 514 -0.88 -42.17 11.85
CA ALA A 514 -1.45 -41.69 13.10
C ALA A 514 -0.68 -42.36 14.25
N GLU A 515 -0.16 -41.57 15.18
CA GLU A 515 0.36 -42.08 16.45
C GLU A 515 -0.81 -42.76 17.16
N SER A 516 -0.91 -44.08 16.99
CA SER A 516 -1.57 -44.92 17.97
C SER A 516 -0.73 -44.84 19.23
N ILE A 517 -1.26 -44.16 20.26
CA ILE A 517 -0.74 -44.28 21.61
C ILE A 517 -0.67 -45.78 21.91
N ASN A 518 0.54 -46.27 22.21
CA ASN A 518 0.75 -47.65 22.63
C ASN A 518 -0.20 -47.96 23.78
N ASP A 519 -0.99 -49.02 23.61
CA ASP A 519 -1.78 -49.64 24.66
C ASP A 519 -0.80 -50.22 25.68
N ASP A 520 -0.40 -49.41 26.66
CA ASP A 520 0.22 -49.88 27.88
C ASP A 520 -0.94 -50.30 28.81
N GLU A 521 -0.97 -51.57 29.21
CA GLU A 521 -1.92 -52.22 30.12
C GLU A 521 -1.81 -51.67 31.57
N GLY A 522 -1.80 -50.35 31.73
CA GLY A 522 -1.88 -49.66 33.01
C GLY A 522 -3.34 -49.37 33.36
N SER A 523 -3.75 -49.69 34.58
CA SER A 523 -5.11 -49.47 35.11
C SER A 523 -5.65 -48.07 34.79
N ILE A 524 -6.69 -48.01 33.95
CA ILE A 524 -7.35 -46.76 33.56
C ILE A 524 -8.23 -46.27 34.72
N ASP A 525 -7.93 -45.09 35.26
CA ASP A 525 -8.84 -44.35 36.14
C ASP A 525 -9.86 -43.56 35.31
N LEU A 526 -11.02 -44.17 35.08
CA LEU A 526 -12.09 -43.59 34.26
C LEU A 526 -12.60 -42.24 34.77
N ARG A 527 -12.51 -41.98 36.09
CA ARG A 527 -13.09 -40.79 36.70
C ARG A 527 -12.30 -39.53 36.36
N THR A 528 -10.97 -39.61 36.35
CA THR A 528 -10.10 -38.48 36.02
C THR A 528 -10.08 -38.20 34.52
N GLU A 529 -10.07 -39.24 33.68
CA GLU A 529 -10.14 -39.05 32.22
C GLU A 529 -11.50 -38.48 31.76
N ALA A 530 -12.60 -38.81 32.45
CA ALA A 530 -13.93 -38.23 32.21
C ALA A 530 -13.93 -36.71 32.49
N LYS A 531 -13.39 -36.28 33.65
CA LYS A 531 -13.32 -34.86 34.04
C LYS A 531 -12.50 -34.00 33.09
N ASN A 532 -11.48 -34.60 32.49
CA ASN A 532 -10.57 -33.90 31.58
C ASN A 532 -11.02 -33.98 30.10
N GLY A 533 -12.16 -34.62 29.80
CA GLY A 533 -12.67 -34.76 28.43
C GLY A 533 -11.78 -35.63 27.51
N LEU A 534 -10.93 -36.48 28.08
CA LEU A 534 -9.90 -37.24 27.33
C LEU A 534 -10.40 -38.58 26.79
N LEU A 535 -11.59 -39.04 27.20
CA LEU A 535 -12.21 -40.30 26.77
C LEU A 535 -12.39 -40.40 25.24
N GLY A 536 -12.53 -39.26 24.55
CA GLY A 536 -12.63 -39.18 23.09
C GLY A 536 -11.38 -39.64 22.34
N ARG A 537 -10.21 -39.70 22.98
CA ARG A 537 -8.94 -40.10 22.34
C ARG A 537 -8.67 -41.62 22.39
N ARG A 538 -9.40 -42.38 23.21
CA ARG A 538 -9.17 -43.82 23.42
C ARG A 538 -9.90 -44.70 22.41
N THR A 539 -9.45 -45.94 22.21
CA THR A 539 -10.15 -46.92 21.37
C THR A 539 -11.40 -47.46 22.08
N ILE A 540 -12.37 -47.98 21.31
CA ILE A 540 -13.60 -48.56 21.87
C ILE A 540 -13.29 -49.79 22.74
N ALA A 541 -12.27 -50.57 22.36
CA ALA A 541 -11.85 -51.75 23.11
C ALA A 541 -11.28 -51.38 24.49
N ALA A 542 -10.42 -50.37 24.57
CA ALA A 542 -9.87 -49.87 25.83
C ALA A 542 -10.97 -49.34 26.77
N LEU A 543 -11.95 -48.58 26.24
CA LEU A 543 -13.08 -48.08 27.02
C LEU A 543 -13.96 -49.21 27.57
N ARG A 544 -14.23 -50.26 26.77
CA ARG A 544 -15.04 -51.42 27.22
C ARG A 544 -14.34 -52.23 28.31
N ASN A 545 -13.04 -52.47 28.16
CA ASN A 545 -12.26 -53.16 29.19
C ASN A 545 -12.20 -52.35 30.48
N ALA A 546 -12.00 -51.03 30.39
CA ALA A 546 -12.02 -50.14 31.55
C ALA A 546 -13.38 -50.10 32.25
N CYS A 547 -14.50 -50.09 31.49
CA CYS A 547 -15.84 -50.16 32.05
C CYS A 547 -16.11 -51.49 32.76
N ALA A 548 -15.61 -52.61 32.22
CA ALA A 548 -15.71 -53.92 32.85
C ALA A 548 -14.93 -53.99 34.17
N LEU A 549 -13.72 -53.40 34.22
CA LEU A 549 -12.89 -53.31 35.42
C LEU A 549 -13.51 -52.42 36.51
N ASN A 550 -14.16 -51.33 36.13
CA ASN A 550 -14.75 -50.35 37.05
C ASN A 550 -16.24 -50.57 37.32
N SER A 551 -16.81 -51.70 36.88
CA SER A 551 -18.23 -52.06 37.04
C SER A 551 -19.21 -51.00 36.51
N VAL A 552 -18.87 -50.29 35.43
CA VAL A 552 -19.77 -49.34 34.75
C VAL A 552 -20.75 -50.14 33.87
N PRO A 553 -22.08 -50.08 34.09
CA PRO A 553 -23.04 -50.87 33.33
C PRO A 553 -23.13 -50.36 31.89
N LEU A 554 -22.79 -51.21 30.93
CA LEU A 554 -23.02 -50.98 29.50
C LEU A 554 -24.20 -51.86 29.04
N TYR A 555 -25.08 -51.33 28.19
CA TYR A 555 -26.20 -52.10 27.64
C TYR A 555 -25.71 -53.21 26.71
N ALA A 556 -26.36 -54.38 26.76
CA ALA A 556 -26.02 -55.55 25.95
C ALA A 556 -26.34 -55.29 24.46
N GLY A 557 -25.39 -54.69 23.74
CA GLY A 557 -25.47 -54.37 22.31
C GLY A 557 -24.20 -53.67 21.81
N GLN A 558 -24.09 -53.47 20.49
CA GLN A 558 -23.00 -52.68 19.91
C GLN A 558 -23.22 -51.17 20.16
N MET A 559 -22.87 -50.70 21.36
CA MET A 559 -22.88 -49.26 21.65
C MET A 559 -21.79 -48.53 20.86
N ARG A 560 -22.13 -47.35 20.32
CA ARG A 560 -21.19 -46.45 19.64
C ARG A 560 -20.26 -45.80 20.66
N LYS A 561 -19.09 -45.32 20.22
CA LYS A 561 -18.09 -44.69 21.10
C LYS A 561 -18.65 -43.51 21.91
N ALA A 562 -19.51 -42.69 21.31
CA ALA A 562 -20.14 -41.56 21.98
C ALA A 562 -21.07 -42.01 23.14
N GLU A 563 -21.84 -43.08 22.92
CA GLU A 563 -22.77 -43.63 23.92
C GLU A 563 -22.02 -44.25 25.11
N ILE A 564 -20.84 -44.85 24.86
CA ILE A 564 -19.97 -45.37 25.93
C ILE A 564 -19.38 -44.22 26.76
N ILE A 565 -18.95 -43.13 26.10
CA ILE A 565 -18.43 -41.93 26.79
C ILE A 565 -19.52 -41.29 27.64
N GLU A 566 -20.74 -41.19 27.11
CA GLU A 566 -21.90 -40.65 27.82
C GLU A 566 -22.29 -41.53 29.01
N ALA A 567 -22.25 -42.87 28.87
CA ALA A 567 -22.48 -43.78 29.98
C ALA A 567 -21.44 -43.63 31.12
N ILE A 568 -20.17 -43.40 30.78
CA ILE A 568 -19.11 -43.12 31.75
C ILE A 568 -19.33 -41.75 32.44
N GLY A 569 -19.69 -40.71 31.67
CA GLY A 569 -20.00 -39.38 32.21
C GLY A 569 -21.18 -39.43 33.17
N ASN A 570 -22.27 -40.11 32.80
CA ASN A 570 -23.44 -40.31 33.64
C ASN A 570 -23.13 -41.11 34.92
N PHE A 571 -22.27 -42.13 34.84
CA PHE A 571 -21.89 -42.93 36.01
C PHE A 571 -21.05 -42.14 37.03
N TYR A 572 -20.15 -41.28 36.57
CA TYR A 572 -19.30 -40.47 37.45
C TYR A 572 -19.86 -39.06 37.74
N ASN A 573 -20.98 -38.69 37.12
CA ASN A 573 -21.65 -37.39 37.23
C ASN A 573 -20.73 -36.23 36.78
N VAL A 574 -20.14 -36.38 35.59
CA VAL A 574 -19.12 -35.48 35.00
C VAL A 574 -19.51 -35.02 33.61
#